data_AF-A0A3C0AM98-F1
#
_entry.id   AF-A0A3C0AM98-F1
#
_cell.length_a   1.000
_cell.length_b   1.000
_cell.length_c   1.000
_cell.angle_alpha   90.00
_cell.angle_beta   90.00
_cell.angle_gamma   90.00
#
_symmetry.space_group_name_H-M   'P 1'
#
loop_
_entity.id
_entity.type
_entity.pdbx_description
1 polymer ?
#
loop_
_entity_poly.entity_id
_entity_poly.type
_entity_poly.pdbx_seq_one_letter_code
_entity_poly.pdbx_strand_id
1 'polypeptide(L)' 'MHTNVPNDILSGITVAVIAMPLALAFGVASGLGAEAGMWAAICGGILVGLFGGSNTGVSGPTGPKV' A
#
# COMPACT_ATOMS: atom_id res chain seq x y z
N MET A 1 0.59 -3.21 24.01
CA MET A 1 0.95 -3.57 22.63
C MET A 1 1.32 -5.05 22.62
N HIS A 2 0.41 -5.92 22.18
CA HIS A 2 0.80 -7.30 21.92
C HIS A 2 1.38 -7.34 20.51
N THR A 3 2.69 -7.52 20.41
CA THR A 3 3.37 -7.71 19.13
C THR A 3 3.01 -9.10 18.60
N ASN A 4 1.93 -9.16 17.81
CA ASN A 4 1.49 -10.40 17.20
C ASN A 4 2.14 -10.55 15.83
N VAL A 5 3.45 -10.78 15.83
CA VAL A 5 4.25 -11.01 14.62
C VAL A 5 3.57 -11.97 13.61
N PRO A 6 2.96 -13.11 14.04
CA PRO A 6 2.28 -14.00 13.10
C PRO A 6 1.08 -13.34 12.41
N ASN A 7 0.33 -12.53 13.17
CA ASN A 7 -0.90 -11.89 12.72
C ASN A 7 -0.60 -10.64 11.87
N ASP A 8 0.51 -9.95 12.16
CA ASP A 8 1.01 -8.81 11.39
C ASP A 8 1.50 -9.28 10.00
N ILE A 9 2.16 -10.44 9.93
CA ILE A 9 2.55 -11.05 8.64
C ILE A 9 1.32 -11.45 7.83
N LEU A 10 0.35 -12.15 8.43
CA LEU A 10 -0.87 -12.58 7.73
C LEU A 10 -1.71 -11.40 7.24
N SER A 11 -1.87 -10.37 8.08
CA SER A 11 -2.60 -9.15 7.70
C SER A 11 -1.85 -8.36 6.62
N GLY A 12 -0.51 -8.26 6.68
CA GLY A 12 0.30 -7.65 5.63
C GLY A 12 0.16 -8.33 4.27
N ILE A 13 0.16 -9.67 4.24
CA ILE A 13 -0.09 -10.45 3.00
C ILE A 13 -1.49 -10.15 2.45
N THR A 14 -2.50 -10.17 3.32
CA THR A 14 -3.89 -9.89 2.93
C THR A 14 -4.02 -8.48 2.33
N VAL A 15 -3.43 -7.49 2.98
CA VAL A 15 -3.40 -6.11 2.50
C VAL A 15 -2.68 -5.99 1.16
N ALA A 16 -1.54 -6.67 0.98
CA ALA A 16 -0.78 -6.64 -0.28
C ALA A 16 -1.60 -7.18 -1.46
N VAL A 17 -2.35 -8.26 -1.26
CA VAL A 17 -3.24 -8.84 -2.28
C VAL A 17 -4.34 -7.87 -2.70
N ILE A 18 -4.89 -7.10 -1.77
CA ILE A 18 -5.95 -6.11 -2.04
C ILE A 18 -5.36 -4.83 -2.66
N ALA A 19 -4.15 -4.43 -2.23
CA ALA A 19 -3.48 -3.21 -2.68
C ALA A 19 -2.90 -3.32 -4.10
N MET A 20 -2.40 -4.50 -4.51
CA MET A 20 -1.86 -4.71 -5.87
C MET A 20 -2.83 -4.33 -7.00
N PRO A 21 -4.06 -4.85 -7.06
CA PRO A 21 -4.99 -4.51 -8.14
C PRO A 21 -5.37 -3.02 -8.14
N LEU A 22 -5.51 -2.41 -6.95
CA LEU A 22 -5.78 -0.97 -6.82
C LEU A 22 -4.62 -0.13 -7.37
N ALA A 23 -3.38 -0.55 -7.08
CA ALA A 23 -2.17 0.09 -7.57
C ALA A 23 -2.03 0.05 -9.08
N LEU A 24 -2.26 -1.12 -9.67
CA LEU A 24 -2.21 -1.29 -11.12
C LEU A 24 -3.31 -0.46 -11.80
N ALA A 25 -4.53 -0.47 -11.25
CA ALA A 25 -5.65 0.30 -11.78
C ALA A 25 -5.39 1.81 -11.75
N PHE A 26 -4.87 2.35 -10.65
CA PHE A 26 -4.51 3.77 -10.56
C PHE A 26 -3.29 4.13 -11.43
N GLY A 27 -2.31 3.24 -11.54
CA GLY A 27 -1.17 3.44 -12.44
C GLY A 27 -1.61 3.61 -13.89
N VAL A 28 -2.49 2.74 -14.38
CA VAL A 28 -3.07 2.85 -15.73
C VAL A 28 -3.96 4.10 -15.84
N ALA A 29 -4.82 4.37 -14.85
CA ALA A 29 -5.71 5.54 -14.87
C ALA A 29 -4.96 6.89 -14.86
N SER A 30 -3.76 6.93 -14.28
CA SER A 30 -2.90 8.13 -14.28
C SER A 30 -2.24 8.44 -15.62
N GLY A 31 -2.28 7.51 -16.59
CA GLY A 31 -1.58 7.63 -17.88
C GLY A 31 -0.06 7.39 -17.82
N LEU A 32 0.51 7.15 -16.62
CA LEU A 32 1.93 6.84 -16.41
C LEU A 32 2.24 5.34 -16.53
N GLY A 33 1.21 4.49 -16.61
CA GLY A 33 1.35 3.04 -16.77
C GLY A 33 1.27 2.28 -15.44
N ALA A 34 1.05 0.96 -15.56
CA ALA A 34 0.89 0.06 -14.41
C ALA A 34 2.14 0.02 -13.50
N GLU A 35 3.33 0.22 -14.06
CA GLU A 35 4.58 0.24 -13.29
C GLU A 35 4.60 1.38 -12.27
N ALA A 36 4.13 2.57 -12.66
CA ALA A 36 4.15 3.75 -11.80
C ALA A 36 3.23 3.55 -10.58
N GLY A 37 2.10 2.87 -10.78
CA GLY A 37 1.19 2.47 -9.72
C GLY A 37 1.81 1.49 -8.72
N MET A 38 2.54 0.47 -9.21
CA MET A 38 3.28 -0.45 -8.34
C MET A 38 4.37 0.26 -7.55
N TRP A 39 5.16 1.12 -8.19
CA TRP A 39 6.21 1.88 -7.51
C TRP A 39 5.62 2.80 -6.43
N ALA A 40 4.50 3.47 -6.71
CA ALA A 40 3.80 4.28 -5.72
C ALA A 40 3.31 3.46 -4.52
N ALA A 41 2.80 2.25 -4.75
CA ALA A 41 2.37 1.35 -3.67
C ALA A 41 3.53 0.88 -2.80
N ILE A 42 4.66 0.49 -3.41
CA ILE A 42 5.85 0.04 -2.69
C ILE A 42 6.44 1.19 -1.87
N CYS A 43 6.68 2.34 -2.50
CA CYS A 43 7.25 3.50 -1.83
C CYS A 43 6.31 4.03 -0.73
N GLY A 44 5.01 4.12 -1.00
CA GLY A 44 4.02 4.55 -0.01
C GLY A 44 3.93 3.63 1.20
N GLY A 45 3.93 2.31 0.97
CA GLY A 45 3.91 1.30 2.02
C GLY A 45 5.17 1.33 2.89
N ILE A 46 6.36 1.46 2.29
CA ILE A 46 7.64 1.54 3.01
C ILE A 46 7.71 2.83 3.82
N LEU A 47 7.39 3.98 3.22
CA LEU A 47 7.50 5.28 3.89
C LEU A 47 6.50 5.40 5.04
N VAL A 48 5.26 4.92 4.88
CA VAL A 48 4.29 4.92 5.98
C VAL A 48 4.57 3.85 7.02
N GLY A 49 5.09 2.69 6.63
CA GLY A 49 5.52 1.66 7.59
C GLY A 49 6.68 2.13 8.48
N LEU A 50 7.59 2.95 7.95
CA LEU A 50 8.76 3.46 8.68
C LEU A 50 8.53 4.79 9.39
N PHE A 51 7.78 5.72 8.79
CA PHE A 51 7.58 7.09 9.29
C PHE A 51 6.12 7.40 9.68
N GLY A 52 5.20 6.45 9.57
CA GLY A 52 3.79 6.65 9.89
C GLY A 52 3.50 6.68 11.38
N GLY A 53 2.62 7.57 11.81
CA GLY A 53 2.20 7.73 13.21
C GLY A 53 1.21 6.66 13.72
N SER A 54 0.90 5.63 12.94
CA SER A 54 -0.09 4.59 13.27
C SER A 54 0.49 3.19 13.07
N ASN A 55 0.43 2.37 14.13
CA ASN A 55 0.98 1.00 14.13
C ASN A 55 0.28 0.03 13.16
N THR A 56 -0.92 0.36 12.71
CA THR A 56 -1.71 -0.44 11.76
C THR A 56 -2.08 0.35 10.51
N GLY A 57 -1.41 1.49 10.27
CA GLY A 57 -1.67 2.35 9.11
C GLY A 57 -1.19 1.69 7.82
N VAL A 58 -2.08 1.59 6.84
CA VAL A 58 -1.75 1.13 5.48
C VAL A 58 -1.82 2.32 4.53
N SER A 59 -0.76 2.52 3.76
CA SER A 59 -0.71 3.54 2.72
C SER A 59 -0.49 2.89 1.38
N GLY A 60 -1.31 3.29 0.41
CA GLY A 60 -1.29 2.79 -0.96
C GLY A 60 -1.60 3.91 -1.95
N PRO A 61 -1.55 3.59 -3.25
CA PRO A 61 -1.83 4.55 -4.31
C PRO A 61 -3.28 5.00 -4.18
N THR A 62 -3.44 6.25 -3.77
CA THR A 62 -4.73 6.85 -3.50
C THR A 62 -5.20 7.57 -4.76
N GLY A 63 -6.45 7.33 -5.15
CA GLY A 63 -7.05 8.01 -6.29
C GLY A 63 -7.05 9.53 -6.11
N PRO A 64 -7.02 10.30 -7.23
CA PRO A 64 -7.15 11.74 -7.16
C PRO A 64 -8.41 12.13 -6.39
N LYS A 65 -8.27 13.08 -5.46
CA LYS A 65 -9.39 13.71 -4.78
C LYS A 65 -10.01 14.70 -5.77
N VAL A 66 -11.00 14.25 -6.54
CA VAL A 66 -11.83 15.11 -7.39
C VAL A 66 -13.03 15.63 -6.62
#